data_AF-A0A2N4YPW1-F1
#
_entry.id   AF-A0A2N4YPW1-F1
#
_cell.length_a   1.000
_cell.length_b   1.000
_cell.length_c   1.000
_cell.angle_alpha   90.00
_cell.angle_beta   90.00
_cell.angle_gamma   90.00
#
_symmetry.space_group_name_H-M   'P 1'
#
loop_
_entity.id
_entity.type
_entity.pdbx_description
1 polymer ?
#
loop_
_entity_poly.entity_id
_entity_poly.type
_entity_poly.pdbx_seq_one_letter_code
_entity_poly.pdbx_strand_id
1 'polypeptide(L)'
;MTNTKPTATPLPLWQYWRGLGGWNFYFLVKFALLWAGYLNFHPMLNLVFLAFLLVPIPREKLHRIRHWIAIPLGFALFWHDTWLPGPETLLSQGSQIAGFSASYIWDLIVRFINWSMVGAFFVLLVLWLFISQWLRVTVFVSAMVVWLAVSPLLPAFTLWPAGQPTT
;
A
#
# COMPACT_ATOMS: atom_id res chain seq x y z
N MET A 1 48.97 -22.61 -13.89
CA MET A 1 48.33 -21.28 -14.08
C MET A 1 47.17 -21.18 -13.11
N THR A 2 47.35 -20.50 -11.97
CA THR A 2 46.30 -20.33 -10.96
C THR A 2 45.41 -19.14 -11.36
N ASN A 3 44.14 -19.40 -11.66
CA ASN A 3 43.16 -18.37 -11.98
C ASN A 3 42.81 -17.62 -10.68
N THR A 4 43.40 -16.45 -10.46
CA THR A 4 43.00 -15.54 -9.39
C THR A 4 41.64 -14.93 -9.74
N LYS A 5 40.57 -15.45 -9.13
CA LYS A 5 39.26 -14.78 -9.16
C LYS A 5 39.42 -13.39 -8.57
N PRO A 6 39.10 -12.30 -9.29
CA PRO A 6 39.18 -10.97 -8.73
C PRO A 6 38.16 -10.88 -7.59
N THR A 7 38.64 -10.57 -6.39
CA THR A 7 37.80 -10.24 -5.23
C THR A 7 37.00 -9.00 -5.59
N ALA A 8 35.71 -9.19 -5.87
CA ALA A 8 34.80 -8.10 -6.21
C ALA A 8 34.79 -7.06 -5.09
N THR A 9 35.14 -5.81 -5.42
CA THR A 9 35.09 -4.68 -4.50
C THR A 9 33.65 -4.51 -4.01
N PRO A 10 33.40 -4.44 -2.68
CA PRO A 10 32.04 -4.26 -2.17
C PRO A 10 31.47 -2.95 -2.69
N LEU A 11 30.31 -3.02 -3.35
CA LEU A 11 29.62 -1.86 -3.90
C LEU A 11 29.17 -0.89 -2.78
N PRO A 12 29.20 0.43 -3.01
CA PRO A 12 28.77 1.44 -2.05
C PRO A 12 27.32 1.22 -1.58
N LEU A 13 27.06 1.45 -0.29
CA LEU A 13 25.79 1.13 0.37
C LEU A 13 24.55 1.78 -0.30
N TRP A 14 24.72 2.95 -0.91
CA TRP A 14 23.70 3.66 -1.69
C TRP A 14 23.14 2.82 -2.85
N GLN A 15 23.94 1.96 -3.49
CA GLN A 15 23.47 1.14 -4.62
C GLN A 15 22.49 0.03 -4.20
N TYR A 16 22.40 -0.30 -2.91
CA TYR A 16 21.43 -1.27 -2.40
C TYR A 16 20.06 -0.66 -2.11
N TRP A 17 19.91 0.68 -2.21
CA TRP A 17 18.62 1.35 -2.10
C TRP A 17 17.83 1.17 -3.39
N ARG A 18 17.09 0.06 -3.43
CA ARG A 18 16.13 -0.23 -4.50
C ARG A 18 14.80 0.44 -4.19
N GLY A 19 14.15 0.99 -5.22
CA GLY A 19 12.79 1.51 -5.08
C GLY A 19 11.80 0.41 -4.68
N LEU A 20 10.57 0.80 -4.31
CA LEU A 20 9.52 -0.12 -3.88
C LEU A 20 9.08 -1.13 -4.96
N GLY A 21 9.41 -0.89 -6.24
CA GLY A 21 8.96 -1.73 -7.34
C GLY A 21 7.44 -1.79 -7.42
N GLY A 22 6.87 -3.00 -7.48
CA GLY A 22 5.42 -3.22 -7.51
C GLY A 22 4.68 -2.74 -6.24
N TRP A 23 5.37 -2.57 -5.12
CA TRP A 23 4.76 -2.02 -3.91
C TRP A 23 4.33 -0.55 -4.07
N ASN A 24 4.89 0.18 -5.04
CA ASN A 24 4.37 1.51 -5.38
C ASN A 24 2.90 1.45 -5.75
N PHE A 25 2.52 0.47 -6.56
CA PHE A 25 1.15 0.30 -7.01
C PHE A 25 0.20 -0.04 -5.85
N TYR A 26 0.64 -0.88 -4.91
CA TYR A 26 -0.10 -1.17 -3.67
C TYR A 26 -0.46 0.10 -2.90
N PHE A 27 0.50 1.01 -2.69
CA PHE A 27 0.23 2.28 -2.01
C PHE A 27 -0.64 3.22 -2.85
N LEU A 28 -0.44 3.28 -4.17
CA LEU A 28 -1.31 4.06 -5.06
C LEU A 28 -2.77 3.61 -4.98
N VAL A 29 -3.01 2.30 -4.96
CA VAL A 29 -4.36 1.73 -4.77
C VAL A 29 -4.92 2.16 -3.42
N LYS A 30 -4.13 2.06 -2.34
CA LYS A 30 -4.56 2.56 -1.02
C LYS A 30 -4.92 4.05 -1.05
N PHE A 31 -4.12 4.88 -1.71
CA PHE A 31 -4.39 6.31 -1.79
C PHE A 31 -5.66 6.61 -2.60
N ALA A 32 -5.88 5.92 -3.72
CA ALA A 32 -7.10 6.05 -4.49
C ALA A 32 -8.34 5.65 -3.67
N LEU A 33 -8.24 4.56 -2.90
CA LEU A 33 -9.33 4.09 -2.03
C LEU A 33 -9.55 5.01 -0.83
N LEU A 34 -8.48 5.53 -0.22
CA LEU A 34 -8.56 6.55 0.83
C LEU A 34 -9.26 7.81 0.32
N TRP A 35 -8.85 8.29 -0.85
CA TRP A 35 -9.47 9.46 -1.49
C TRP A 35 -10.96 9.23 -1.81
N ALA A 36 -11.32 8.00 -2.22
CA ALA A 36 -12.70 7.60 -2.46
C ALA A 36 -13.49 7.27 -1.16
N GLY A 37 -12.88 7.36 0.02
CA GLY A 37 -13.52 7.11 1.31
C GLY A 37 -13.66 5.64 1.71
N TYR A 38 -13.04 4.71 0.99
CA TYR A 38 -13.11 3.27 1.26
C TYR A 38 -12.10 2.74 2.27
N LEU A 39 -11.15 3.57 2.74
CA LEU A 39 -10.16 3.17 3.73
C LEU A 39 -10.12 4.13 4.92
N ASN A 40 -9.94 3.56 6.10
CA ASN A 40 -9.50 4.27 7.29
C ASN A 40 -7.98 4.08 7.40
N PHE A 41 -7.23 4.94 6.71
CA PHE A 41 -5.80 4.76 6.54
C PHE A 41 -5.03 5.04 7.83
N HIS A 42 -4.28 4.04 8.33
CA HIS A 42 -3.42 4.18 9.51
C HIS A 42 -2.00 4.60 9.09
N PRO A 43 -1.63 5.89 9.21
CA PRO A 43 -0.41 6.38 8.59
C PRO A 43 0.86 5.78 9.20
N MET A 44 0.88 5.60 10.53
CA MET A 44 2.06 5.09 11.24
C MET A 44 2.38 3.64 10.86
N LEU A 45 1.37 2.76 10.80
CA LEU A 45 1.56 1.37 10.39
C LEU A 45 2.02 1.27 8.92
N ASN A 46 1.44 2.09 8.04
CA ASN A 46 1.87 2.18 6.65
C ASN A 46 3.27 2.77 6.49
N LEU A 47 3.69 3.69 7.36
CA LEU A 47 5.05 4.24 7.39
C LEU A 47 6.06 3.19 7.85
N VAL A 48 5.75 2.40 8.88
CA VAL A 48 6.60 1.28 9.33
C VAL A 48 6.72 0.23 8.23
N PHE A 49 5.62 -0.11 7.54
CA PHE A 49 5.65 -1.02 6.41
C PHE A 49 6.47 -0.48 5.23
N LEU A 50 6.31 0.80 4.90
CA LEU A 50 7.12 1.50 3.90
C LEU A 50 8.62 1.44 4.25
N ALA A 51 8.97 1.74 5.50
CA ALA A 51 10.35 1.67 5.98
C ALA A 51 10.90 0.24 5.82
N PHE A 52 10.16 -0.77 6.26
CA PHE A 52 10.51 -2.18 6.09
C PHE A 52 10.80 -2.56 4.63
N LEU A 53 10.01 -2.04 3.67
CA LEU A 53 10.22 -2.27 2.25
C LEU A 53 11.44 -1.54 1.68
N LEU A 54 11.75 -0.34 2.18
CA LEU A 54 12.84 0.51 1.71
C LEU A 54 14.21 0.13 2.28
N VAL A 55 14.27 -0.57 3.42
CA VAL A 55 15.54 -0.99 4.04
C VAL A 55 16.44 -1.66 2.98
N PRO A 56 17.65 -1.12 2.76
CA PRO A 56 18.59 -1.66 1.78
C PRO A 56 19.15 -3.00 2.27
N ILE A 57 19.07 -4.04 1.44
CA ILE A 57 19.51 -5.39 1.79
C ILE A 57 20.49 -5.89 0.72
N PRO A 58 21.81 -6.01 0.98
CA PRO A 58 22.77 -6.35 -0.08
C PRO A 58 22.57 -7.73 -0.74
N ARG A 59 21.91 -8.68 -0.06
CA ARG A 59 21.76 -10.06 -0.52
C ARG A 59 20.45 -10.26 -1.29
N GLU A 60 20.53 -10.71 -2.55
CA GLU A 60 19.38 -11.01 -3.41
C GLU A 60 18.38 -12.00 -2.80
N LYS A 61 18.87 -13.05 -2.11
CA LYS A 61 18.00 -14.03 -1.45
C LYS A 61 17.16 -13.39 -0.36
N LEU A 62 17.77 -12.48 0.41
CA LEU A 62 17.12 -11.81 1.53
C LEU A 62 16.12 -10.75 1.03
N HIS A 63 16.41 -10.11 -0.11
CA HIS A 63 15.42 -9.32 -0.84
C HIS A 63 14.20 -10.15 -1.24
N ARG A 64 14.37 -11.35 -1.80
CA ARG A 64 13.23 -12.20 -2.18
C ARG A 64 12.40 -12.61 -0.96
N ILE A 65 13.06 -13.04 0.11
CA ILE A 65 12.40 -13.40 1.39
C ILE A 65 11.59 -12.21 1.93
N ARG A 66 12.15 -10.99 1.89
CA ARG A 66 11.42 -9.78 2.29
C ARG A 66 10.10 -9.64 1.55
N HIS A 67 10.06 -9.87 0.23
CA HIS A 67 8.81 -9.78 -0.53
C HIS A 67 7.82 -10.88 -0.16
N TRP A 68 8.30 -12.10 0.09
CA TRP A 68 7.46 -13.19 0.58
C TRP A 68 6.82 -12.90 1.93
N ILE A 69 7.53 -12.23 2.84
CA ILE A 69 6.99 -11.78 4.13
C ILE A 69 6.11 -10.53 3.96
N ALA A 70 6.48 -9.64 3.05
CA ALA A 70 5.76 -8.41 2.80
C ALA A 70 4.37 -8.66 2.19
N ILE A 71 4.19 -9.71 1.37
CA ILE A 71 2.89 -10.08 0.80
C ILE A 71 1.82 -10.30 1.88
N PRO A 72 1.97 -11.23 2.84
CA PRO A 72 0.98 -11.43 3.89
C PRO A 72 0.87 -10.21 4.81
N LEU A 73 1.98 -9.53 5.12
CA LEU A 73 1.95 -8.33 5.96
C LEU A 73 1.20 -7.18 5.30
N GLY A 74 1.40 -6.97 4.00
CA GLY A 74 0.71 -5.98 3.19
C GLY A 74 -0.77 -6.29 3.06
N PHE A 75 -1.13 -7.55 2.86
CA PHE A 75 -2.54 -7.95 2.85
C PHE A 75 -3.21 -7.72 4.21
N ALA A 76 -2.58 -8.15 5.31
CA ALA A 76 -3.08 -7.94 6.66
C ALA A 76 -3.25 -6.44 6.97
N LEU A 77 -2.26 -5.62 6.60
CA LEU A 77 -2.32 -4.18 6.80
C LEU A 77 -3.39 -3.52 5.92
N PHE A 78 -3.58 -3.98 4.68
CA PHE A 78 -4.65 -3.50 3.82
C PHE A 78 -6.04 -3.86 4.38
N TRP A 79 -6.21 -5.09 4.86
CA TRP A 79 -7.44 -5.51 5.52
C TRP A 79 -7.73 -4.67 6.76
N HIS A 80 -6.72 -4.42 7.58
CA HIS A 80 -6.82 -3.57 8.77
C HIS A 80 -7.19 -2.11 8.45
N ASP A 81 -6.71 -1.57 7.34
CA ASP A 81 -7.11 -0.22 6.87
C ASP A 81 -8.53 -0.20 6.27
N THR A 82 -9.11 -1.37 5.97
CA THR A 82 -10.45 -1.48 5.41
C THR A 82 -11.48 -1.65 6.52
N TRP A 83 -12.72 -1.28 6.23
CA TRP A 83 -13.90 -1.43 7.09
C TRP A 83 -14.42 -2.87 7.11
N LEU A 84 -13.62 -3.85 6.70
CA LEU A 84 -14.08 -5.22 6.53
C LEU A 84 -14.29 -5.89 7.90
N PRO A 85 -15.34 -6.73 8.02
CA PRO A 85 -15.57 -7.52 9.23
C PRO A 85 -14.35 -8.37 9.59
N GLY A 86 -14.05 -8.48 10.88
CA GLY A 86 -12.98 -9.35 11.39
C GLY A 86 -13.25 -10.83 11.08
N PRO A 87 -12.21 -11.67 10.90
CA PRO A 87 -12.37 -13.10 10.57
C PRO A 87 -13.30 -13.86 11.51
N GLU A 88 -13.32 -13.50 12.79
CA GLU A 88 -14.19 -14.04 13.83
C GLU A 88 -15.68 -13.85 13.54
N THR A 89 -16.05 -12.73 12.92
CA THR A 89 -17.44 -12.46 12.54
C THR A 89 -17.86 -13.29 11.33
N LEU A 90 -16.93 -13.53 10.39
CA LEU A 90 -17.14 -14.42 9.25
C LEU A 90 -17.29 -15.88 9.70
N LEU A 91 -16.51 -16.30 10.70
CA LEU A 91 -16.57 -17.67 11.24
C LEU A 91 -17.83 -17.90 12.08
N SER A 92 -18.24 -16.92 12.89
CA SER A 92 -19.45 -17.03 13.71
C SER A 92 -20.75 -16.91 12.90
N GLN A 93 -20.74 -16.18 11.78
CA GLN A 93 -21.84 -16.15 10.81
C GLN A 93 -21.71 -17.23 9.71
N GLY A 94 -20.60 -17.98 9.69
CA GLY A 94 -20.30 -18.96 8.64
C GLY A 94 -21.31 -20.10 8.55
N SER A 95 -21.96 -20.46 9.67
CA SER A 95 -23.03 -21.46 9.70
C SER A 95 -24.28 -21.02 8.93
N GLN A 96 -24.55 -19.71 8.85
CA GLN A 96 -25.66 -19.15 8.07
C GLN A 96 -25.32 -19.10 6.57
N ILE A 97 -24.05 -18.90 6.24
CA ILE A 97 -23.54 -18.87 4.86
C ILE A 97 -23.46 -20.30 4.29
N ALA A 98 -23.22 -21.32 5.12
CA ALA A 98 -23.17 -22.72 4.71
C ALA A 98 -24.51 -23.26 4.15
N GLY A 99 -25.63 -22.58 4.41
CA GLY A 99 -26.94 -22.90 3.84
C GLY A 99 -27.22 -22.27 2.47
N PHE A 100 -26.31 -21.49 1.91
CA PHE A 100 -26.54 -20.79 0.65
C PHE A 100 -26.48 -21.75 -0.55
N SER A 101 -27.40 -21.57 -1.50
CA SER A 101 -27.34 -22.28 -2.78
C SER A 101 -26.20 -21.73 -3.65
N ALA A 102 -25.62 -22.59 -4.50
CA ALA A 102 -24.54 -22.20 -5.41
C ALA A 102 -24.96 -21.07 -6.37
N SER A 103 -26.24 -21.05 -6.81
CA SER A 103 -26.78 -20.00 -7.66
C SER A 103 -26.88 -18.64 -6.94
N TYR A 104 -27.23 -18.64 -5.66
CA TYR A 104 -27.25 -17.43 -4.84
C TYR A 104 -25.85 -16.90 -4.58
N ILE A 105 -24.88 -17.77 -4.28
CA ILE A 105 -23.47 -17.37 -4.12
C ILE A 105 -22.95 -16.70 -5.41
N TRP A 106 -23.31 -17.24 -6.58
CA TRP A 106 -22.94 -16.64 -7.85
C TRP A 106 -23.55 -15.25 -8.05
N ASP A 107 -24.85 -15.08 -7.76
CA ASP A 107 -25.52 -13.78 -7.83
C ASP A 107 -24.86 -12.76 -6.88
N LEU A 108 -24.48 -13.18 -5.66
CA LEU A 108 -23.75 -12.33 -4.73
C LEU A 108 -22.38 -11.90 -5.27
N ILE A 109 -21.60 -12.81 -5.85
CA ILE A 109 -20.29 -12.49 -6.42
C ILE A 109 -20.43 -11.46 -7.54
N VAL A 110 -21.37 -11.67 -8.46
CA VAL A 110 -21.59 -10.76 -9.60
C VAL A 110 -22.02 -9.38 -9.11
N ARG A 111 -22.90 -9.30 -8.11
CA ARG A 111 -23.36 -8.02 -7.54
C ARG A 111 -22.32 -7.32 -6.68
N PHE A 112 -21.41 -8.08 -6.07
CA PHE A 112 -20.33 -7.52 -5.27
C PHE A 112 -19.30 -6.80 -6.14
N ILE A 113 -19.07 -7.28 -7.37
CA ILE A 113 -18.12 -6.67 -8.30
C ILE A 113 -18.68 -5.37 -8.88
N ASN A 114 -18.07 -4.26 -8.51
CA ASN A 114 -18.33 -2.97 -9.14
C ASN A 114 -17.40 -2.77 -10.35
N TRP A 115 -17.97 -2.85 -11.56
CA TRP A 115 -17.21 -2.69 -12.82
C TRP A 115 -16.52 -1.33 -12.97
N SER A 116 -17.08 -0.26 -12.39
CA SER A 116 -16.44 1.06 -12.37
C SER A 116 -15.16 1.04 -11.53
N MET A 117 -15.15 0.33 -10.40
CA MET A 117 -13.94 0.16 -9.58
C MET A 117 -12.89 -0.70 -10.29
N VAL A 118 -13.31 -1.76 -10.99
CA VAL A 118 -12.41 -2.58 -11.82
C VAL A 118 -11.78 -1.73 -12.93
N GLY A 119 -12.58 -0.92 -13.63
CA GLY A 119 -12.09 0.01 -14.64
C GLY A 119 -11.12 1.05 -14.07
N ALA A 120 -11.45 1.64 -12.92
CA ALA A 120 -10.58 2.60 -12.24
C ALA A 120 -9.25 1.97 -11.81
N PHE A 121 -9.28 0.74 -11.28
CA PHE A 121 -8.06 -0.01 -10.94
C PHE A 121 -7.20 -0.29 -12.17
N PHE A 122 -7.82 -0.68 -13.29
CA PHE A 122 -7.11 -0.90 -14.55
C PHE A 122 -6.47 0.39 -15.08
N VAL A 123 -7.20 1.51 -15.08
CA VAL A 123 -6.68 2.82 -15.47
C VAL A 123 -5.51 3.23 -14.58
N LEU A 124 -5.64 3.04 -13.26
CA LEU A 124 -4.56 3.33 -12.30
C LEU A 124 -3.31 2.47 -12.57
N LEU A 125 -3.49 1.18 -12.91
CA LEU A 125 -2.40 0.27 -13.26
C LEU A 125 -1.67 0.75 -14.51
N VAL A 126 -2.40 1.05 -15.59
CA VAL A 126 -1.82 1.54 -16.85
C VAL A 126 -1.09 2.88 -16.62
N LEU A 127 -1.73 3.80 -15.91
CA LEU A 127 -1.14 5.10 -15.59
C LEU A 127 0.15 4.95 -14.77
N TRP A 128 0.14 4.07 -13.77
CA TRP A 128 1.33 3.77 -12.98
C TRP A 128 2.47 3.19 -13.83
N LEU A 129 2.17 2.21 -14.69
CA LEU A 129 3.17 1.62 -15.59
C LEU A 129 3.77 2.66 -16.54
N PHE A 130 2.93 3.55 -17.08
CA PHE A 130 3.34 4.64 -17.98
C PHE A 130 4.21 5.69 -17.28
N ILE A 131 3.75 6.24 -16.14
CA ILE A 131 4.48 7.27 -15.38
C ILE A 131 5.80 6.74 -14.82
N SER A 132 5.84 5.46 -14.45
CA SER A 132 7.06 4.82 -13.91
C SER A 132 8.23 4.79 -14.92
N GLN A 133 7.98 5.08 -16.20
CA GLN A 133 9.03 5.19 -17.22
C GLN A 133 9.84 6.49 -17.09
N TRP A 134 9.27 7.54 -16.52
CA TRP A 134 9.92 8.86 -16.41
C TRP A 134 10.20 9.27 -14.97
N LEU A 135 9.31 8.90 -14.06
CA LEU A 135 9.35 9.35 -12.67
C LEU A 135 9.58 8.19 -11.72
N ARG A 136 10.42 8.43 -10.72
CA ARG A 136 10.60 7.49 -9.60
C ARG A 136 9.40 7.61 -8.66
N VAL A 137 8.34 6.85 -8.95
CA VAL A 137 7.07 6.84 -8.19
C VAL A 137 7.27 6.64 -6.69
N THR A 138 8.30 5.88 -6.28
CA THR A 138 8.67 5.69 -4.88
C THR A 138 8.91 7.00 -4.12
N VAL A 139 9.41 8.05 -4.76
CA VAL A 139 9.61 9.35 -4.09
C VAL A 139 8.25 9.94 -3.70
N PHE A 140 7.29 9.93 -4.63
CA PHE A 140 5.94 10.45 -4.40
C PHE A 140 5.17 9.63 -3.38
N VAL A 141 5.22 8.30 -3.48
CA VAL A 141 4.59 7.40 -2.50
C VAL A 141 5.13 7.67 -1.10
N SER A 142 6.45 7.71 -0.94
CA SER A 142 7.07 7.96 0.36
C SER A 142 6.71 9.32 0.92
N ALA A 143 6.77 10.38 0.09
CA ALA A 143 6.39 11.72 0.50
C ALA A 143 4.93 11.77 0.97
N MET A 144 4.02 11.08 0.29
CA MET A 144 2.62 11.08 0.65
C MET A 144 2.33 10.28 1.92
N VAL A 145 2.98 9.13 2.15
CA VAL A 145 2.88 8.40 3.43
C VAL A 145 3.39 9.26 4.58
N VAL A 146 4.55 9.90 4.41
CA VAL A 146 5.12 10.80 5.43
C VAL A 146 4.20 11.99 5.68
N TRP A 147 3.68 12.60 4.62
CA TRP A 147 2.73 13.71 4.73
C TRP A 147 1.50 13.30 5.54
N LEU A 148 0.87 12.18 5.20
CA LEU A 148 -0.31 11.67 5.92
C LEU A 148 0.00 11.31 7.39
N ALA A 149 1.24 10.91 7.69
CA ALA A 149 1.66 10.61 9.06
C ALA A 149 1.94 11.87 9.89
N VAL A 150 2.45 12.93 9.25
CA VAL A 150 2.85 14.18 9.93
C VAL A 150 1.71 15.19 9.97
N SER A 151 0.80 15.21 8.99
CA SER A 151 -0.27 16.21 8.89
C SER A 151 -1.12 16.37 10.16
N PRO A 152 -1.48 15.31 10.91
CA PRO A 152 -2.26 15.46 12.14
C PRO A 152 -1.46 16.06 13.31
N LEU A 153 -0.12 16.07 13.22
CA LEU A 153 0.80 16.59 14.25
C LEU A 153 1.13 18.07 14.03
N LEU A 154 0.84 18.60 12.84
CA LEU A 154 1.10 20.00 12.53
C LEU A 154 0.02 20.89 13.17
N PRO A 155 0.40 22.02 13.78
CA PRO A 155 -0.58 22.97 14.27
C PRO A 155 -1.42 23.50 13.10
N ALA A 156 -2.71 23.69 13.32
CA ALA A 156 -3.57 24.34 12.34
C ALA A 156 -3.10 25.79 12.15
N PHE A 157 -2.53 26.08 10.98
CA PHE A 157 -2.19 27.45 10.62
C PHE A 157 -3.46 28.14 10.12
N THR A 158 -4.07 28.96 10.97
CA THR A 158 -5.16 29.84 10.55
C THR A 158 -4.56 30.96 9.70
N LEU A 159 -4.60 30.80 8.37
CA LEU A 159 -4.04 31.77 7.42
C LEU A 159 -4.82 33.10 7.39
N TRP A 160 -6.00 33.13 8.00
CA TRP A 160 -6.85 34.31 8.08
C TRP A 160 -7.34 34.48 9.53
N PRO A 161 -7.06 35.61 10.20
CA PRO A 161 -7.71 35.92 11.46
C PRO A 161 -9.21 36.06 11.18
N ALA A 162 -10.02 35.09 11.61
CA ALA A 162 -11.46 35.28 11.64
C ALA A 162 -11.73 36.40 12.64
N GLY A 163 -11.93 37.62 12.12
CA GLY A 163 -12.34 38.76 12.92
C GLY A 163 -13.57 38.37 13.73
N GLN A 164 -13.50 38.53 15.04
CA GLN A 164 -14.63 38.32 15.94
C GLN A 164 -15.84 39.11 15.39
N PRO A 165 -17.02 38.49 15.22
CA PRO A 165 -18.21 39.25 14.90
C PRO A 165 -18.50 40.18 16.08
N THR A 166 -18.28 41.49 15.87
CA THR A 166 -18.75 42.52 16.78
C THR A 166 -20.27 42.49 16.79
N THR A 167 -20.85 42.18 17.94
CA THR A 167 -22.27 42.34 18.27
C THR A 167 -22.72 43.78 18.12
#